data_AF-A0AAJ1B0Y0-F1
#
_entry.id   AF-A0AAJ1B0Y0-F1
#
_cell.length_a   1.000
_cell.length_b   1.000
_cell.length_c   1.000
_cell.angle_alpha   90.00
_cell.angle_beta   90.00
_cell.angle_gamma   90.00
#
_symmetry.space_group_name_H-M   'P 1'
#
loop_
_entity.id
_entity.type
_entity.pdbx_description
1 polymer ?
#
loop_
_entity_poly.entity_id
_entity_poly.type
_entity_poly.pdbx_seq_one_letter_code
_entity_poly.pdbx_strand_id
1 'polypeptide(L)' 'INTRMIYLLYDDGSRSEKVILNELGGCKGIIQSDGYSPYRKLESDAYPHITRIPCLQHIKRKFIDCGEDDPDAKRIVEMI' A
#
# COMPACT_ATOMS: atom_id res chain seq x y z
N ILE A 1 -9.80 6.46 -21.25
CA ILE A 1 -10.13 5.02 -21.12
C ILE A 1 -9.84 4.62 -19.68
N ASN A 2 -10.87 4.39 -18.86
CA ASN A 2 -10.70 3.92 -17.48
C ASN A 2 -10.69 2.38 -17.52
N THR A 3 -9.51 1.77 -17.61
CA THR A 3 -9.36 0.34 -17.88
C THR A 3 -9.69 -0.56 -16.68
N ARG A 4 -10.05 -0.01 -15.50
CA ARG A 4 -10.32 -0.75 -14.24
C ARG A 4 -9.43 -2.00 -14.12
N MET A 5 -8.13 -1.79 -14.28
CA MET A 5 -7.19 -2.90 -14.32
C MET A 5 -6.99 -3.41 -12.90
N ILE A 6 -7.45 -4.64 -12.66
CA ILE A 6 -7.14 -5.38 -11.43
C ILE A 6 -6.00 -6.33 -11.80
N TYR A 7 -4.85 -6.15 -11.16
CA TYR A 7 -3.71 -7.04 -11.27
C TYR A 7 -3.59 -7.85 -9.99
N LEU A 8 -3.63 -9.18 -10.14
CA LEU A 8 -3.63 -10.13 -9.04
C LEU A 8 -2.33 -10.92 -9.04
N LEU A 9 -1.56 -10.82 -7.96
CA LEU A 9 -0.24 -11.42 -7.82
C LEU A 9 -0.27 -12.59 -6.85
N TYR A 10 -0.03 -13.80 -7.37
CA TYR A 10 0.02 -15.04 -6.61
C TYR A 10 1.10 -15.96 -7.18
N ASP A 11 1.80 -16.67 -6.30
CA ASP A 11 2.71 -17.78 -6.65
C ASP A 11 2.26 -19.02 -5.87
N ASP A 12 1.77 -20.05 -6.57
CA ASP A 12 1.13 -21.23 -5.96
C ASP A 12 0.06 -20.90 -4.90
N GLY A 13 -0.79 -19.89 -5.22
CA GLY A 13 -1.81 -19.38 -4.31
C GLY A 13 -1.30 -18.52 -3.13
N SER A 14 0.01 -18.38 -2.99
CA SER A 14 0.65 -17.56 -1.97
C SER A 14 0.74 -16.09 -2.39
N ARG A 15 0.51 -15.20 -1.43
CA ARG A 15 0.78 -13.75 -1.51
C ARG A 15 1.90 -13.34 -0.56
N SER A 16 2.86 -14.24 -0.35
CA SER A 16 3.97 -14.04 0.57
C SER A 16 4.85 -12.87 0.15
N GLU A 17 5.70 -12.43 1.06
CA GLU A 17 6.70 -11.40 0.79
C GLU A 17 7.56 -11.70 -0.45
N LYS A 18 7.97 -12.95 -0.63
CA LYS A 18 8.77 -13.37 -1.80
C LYS A 18 8.09 -13.01 -3.12
N VAL A 19 6.78 -13.21 -3.21
CA VAL A 19 5.98 -12.91 -4.41
C VAL A 19 6.01 -11.42 -4.71
N ILE A 20 5.82 -10.59 -3.67
CA ILE A 20 5.82 -9.14 -3.77
C ILE A 20 7.21 -8.62 -4.19
N LEU A 21 8.27 -9.11 -3.55
CA LEU A 21 9.63 -8.66 -3.82
C LEU A 21 10.12 -9.09 -5.20
N ASN A 22 9.75 -10.30 -5.65
CA ASN A 22 10.11 -10.78 -6.99
C ASN A 22 9.45 -9.94 -8.09
N GLU A 23 8.18 -9.56 -7.91
CA GLU A 23 7.45 -8.76 -8.91
C GLU A 23 7.90 -7.29 -8.90
N LEU A 24 7.93 -6.67 -7.71
CA LEU A 24 8.10 -5.23 -7.58
C LEU A 24 9.55 -4.79 -7.38
N GLY A 25 10.46 -5.70 -7.05
CA GLY A 25 11.85 -5.37 -6.72
C GLY A 25 12.64 -4.77 -7.88
N GLY A 26 12.21 -5.01 -9.12
CA GLY A 26 12.79 -4.41 -10.33
C GLY A 26 12.27 -3.01 -10.65
N CYS A 27 11.24 -2.53 -9.96
CA CYS A 27 10.66 -1.22 -10.21
C CYS A 27 11.64 -0.09 -9.87
N LYS A 28 11.45 1.06 -10.53
CA LYS A 28 12.16 2.30 -10.23
C LYS A 28 11.14 3.43 -10.09
N GLY A 29 11.27 4.25 -9.05
CA GLY A 29 10.36 5.35 -8.76
C GLY A 29 9.50 5.11 -7.52
N ILE A 30 8.26 5.58 -7.55
CA ILE A 30 7.38 5.61 -6.38
C ILE A 30 6.41 4.44 -6.40
N ILE A 31 6.33 3.70 -5.30
CA ILE A 31 5.30 2.67 -5.05
C ILE A 31 4.40 3.15 -3.92
N GLN A 32 3.12 3.36 -4.24
CA GLN A 32 2.09 3.62 -3.24
C GLN A 32 1.46 2.30 -2.79
N SER A 33 1.67 1.89 -1.55
CA SER A 33 1.15 0.63 -1.02
C SER A 33 0.36 0.82 0.27
N ASP A 34 -0.41 -0.18 0.67
CA ASP A 34 -1.03 -0.21 2.00
C ASP A 34 0.01 -0.44 3.11
N GLY A 35 -0.48 -0.68 4.34
CA GLY A 35 0.34 -0.95 5.52
C GLY A 35 0.85 -2.39 5.66
N TYR A 36 0.70 -3.25 4.66
CA TYR A 36 1.15 -4.64 4.73
C TYR A 36 2.68 -4.71 4.82
N SER A 37 3.19 -5.46 5.81
CA SER A 37 4.61 -5.42 6.20
C SER A 37 5.60 -5.76 5.09
N PRO A 38 5.33 -6.70 4.15
CA PRO A 38 6.26 -6.98 3.05
C PRO A 38 6.60 -5.78 2.16
N TYR A 39 5.64 -4.87 1.94
CA TYR A 39 5.91 -3.68 1.13
C TYR A 39 6.96 -2.77 1.76
N ARG A 40 7.09 -2.76 3.10
CA ARG A 40 8.12 -1.97 3.78
C ARG A 40 9.52 -2.40 3.41
N LYS A 41 9.75 -3.66 3.02
CA LYS A 41 11.09 -4.08 2.56
C LYS A 41 11.50 -3.39 1.25
N LEU A 42 10.55 -2.96 0.43
CA LEU A 42 10.83 -2.18 -0.78
C LEU A 42 11.37 -0.76 -0.46
N GLU A 43 11.31 -0.32 0.79
CA GLU A 43 11.87 0.96 1.26
C GLU A 43 13.28 0.81 1.88
N SER A 44 13.83 -0.41 1.88
CA SER A 44 15.16 -0.72 2.42
C SER A 44 16.28 -0.49 1.40
N ASP A 45 17.53 -0.49 1.89
CA ASP A 45 18.74 -0.35 1.06
C ASP A 45 18.89 -1.45 -0.02
N ALA A 46 18.16 -2.57 0.09
CA ALA A 46 18.13 -3.61 -0.93
C ALA A 46 17.43 -3.14 -2.24
N TYR A 47 16.60 -2.09 -2.17
CA TYR A 47 15.85 -1.54 -3.30
C TYR A 47 16.06 -0.04 -3.42
N PRO A 48 17.30 0.43 -3.71
CA PRO A 48 17.67 1.84 -3.62
C PRO A 48 16.97 2.74 -4.66
N HIS A 49 16.30 2.14 -5.65
CA HIS A 49 15.58 2.86 -6.69
C HIS A 49 14.07 2.97 -6.42
N ILE A 50 13.60 2.44 -5.29
CA ILE A 50 12.20 2.46 -4.91
C ILE A 50 12.00 3.42 -3.74
N THR A 51 11.06 4.34 -3.90
CA THR A 51 10.53 5.14 -2.80
C THR A 51 9.13 4.66 -2.51
N ARG A 52 8.95 3.98 -1.38
CA ARG A 52 7.62 3.60 -0.92
C ARG A 52 6.94 4.79 -0.25
N ILE A 53 5.68 5.02 -0.61
CA ILE A 53 4.79 5.96 0.09
C ILE A 53 3.53 5.24 0.60
N PRO A 54 2.94 5.69 1.72
CA PRO A 54 1.72 5.09 2.21
C PRO A 54 0.51 5.46 1.34
N CYS A 55 -0.41 4.52 1.15
CA CYS A 55 -1.64 4.74 0.40
C CYS A 55 -2.65 5.53 1.22
N LEU A 56 -2.93 6.77 0.80
CA LEU A 56 -3.85 7.67 1.50
C LEU A 56 -5.27 7.10 1.61
N GLN A 57 -5.74 6.38 0.59
CA GLN A 57 -7.06 5.72 0.63
C GLN A 57 -7.13 4.62 1.71
N HIS A 58 -6.05 3.87 1.92
CA HIS A 58 -5.98 2.88 3.01
C HIS A 58 -5.91 3.54 4.38
N ILE A 59 -5.21 4.68 4.50
CA ILE A 59 -5.18 5.48 5.72
C ILE A 59 -6.59 6.02 6.03
N LYS A 60 -7.24 6.64 5.05
CA LYS A 60 -8.61 7.16 5.19
C LYS A 60 -9.58 6.08 5.64
N ARG A 61 -9.51 4.90 5.02
CA ARG A 61 -10.36 3.77 5.43
C ARG A 61 -10.17 3.40 6.90
N LYS A 62 -8.92 3.38 7.41
CA LYS A 62 -8.67 3.12 8.83
C LYS A 62 -9.32 4.14 9.77
N PHE A 63 -9.36 5.42 9.38
CA PHE A 63 -10.04 6.44 10.17
C PHE A 63 -11.57 6.34 10.07
N ILE A 64 -12.10 5.94 8.91
CA ILE A 64 -13.53 5.61 8.77
C ILE A 64 -13.90 4.43 9.69
N ASP A 65 -13.03 3.41 9.76
CA ASP A 65 -13.23 2.22 10.61
C ASP A 65 -13.21 2.54 12.12
N CYS A 66 -12.69 3.70 12.53
CA CYS A 66 -12.77 4.17 13.92
C CYS A 66 -14.19 4.61 14.32
N GLY A 67 -15.08 4.87 13.36
CA GLY A 67 -16.46 5.31 13.60
C GLY A 67 -16.62 6.83 13.77
N GLU A 68 -17.87 7.29 13.73
CA GLU A 68 -18.21 8.72 13.82
C GLU A 68 -18.10 9.31 15.24
N ASP A 69 -18.04 8.46 16.25
CA ASP A 69 -17.96 8.85 17.67
C ASP A 69 -16.55 9.34 18.06
N ASP A 70 -15.53 9.10 17.23
CA ASP A 70 -14.19 9.66 17.40
C ASP A 70 -14.08 10.99 16.61
N PRO A 71 -14.13 12.16 17.28
CA PRO A 71 -14.09 13.45 16.61
C PRO A 71 -12.76 13.72 15.92
N ASP A 72 -11.66 13.15 16.39
CA ASP A 72 -10.36 13.28 15.74
C ASP A 72 -10.30 12.44 14.47
N ALA A 73 -10.81 11.19 14.51
CA ALA A 73 -10.90 10.36 13.32
C ALA A 73 -11.77 11.02 12.25
N LYS A 74 -12.95 11.54 12.62
CA LYS A 74 -13.83 12.28 11.71
C LYS A 74 -13.13 13.47 11.06
N ARG A 75 -12.42 14.28 11.84
CA ARG A 75 -11.64 15.42 11.34
C ARG A 75 -10.60 14.98 10.31
N ILE A 76 -9.89 13.86 10.56
CA ILE A 76 -8.92 13.35 9.59
C ILE A 76 -9.61 12.89 8.30
N VAL A 77 -10.73 12.17 8.38
CA VAL A 77 -11.50 11.71 7.19
C VAL A 77 -11.96 12.88 6.31
N GLU A 78 -12.27 14.03 6.90
CA GLU A 78 -12.66 15.25 6.18
C GLU A 78 -11.46 15.98 5.57
N MET A 79 -10.25 15.83 6.13
CA MET A 79 -9.02 16.45 5.65
C MET A 79 -8.33 15.73 4.48
N ILE A 80 -8.47 14.40 4.39
CA ILE A 80 -7.77 13.54 3.42
C ILE A 80 -8.72 12.85 2.45
#